data_AF-T1GKR4-F1
#
_entry.id   AF-T1GKR4-F1
#
_cell.length_a   1.000
_cell.length_b   1.000
_cell.length_c   1.000
_cell.angle_alpha   90.00
_cell.angle_beta   90.00
_cell.angle_gamma   90.00
#
_symmetry.space_group_name_H-M   'P 1'
#
loop_
_entity.id
_entity.type
_entity.pdbx_description
1 polymer ?
#
loop_
_entity_poly.entity_id
_entity_poly.type
_entity_poly.pdbx_seq_one_letter_code
_entity_poly.pdbx_strand_id
1 'polypeptide(L)'
;MDWLFGKRISPDEMLRKNQRALNKAIRDLDREKMKMEQQEKKIIADIKKLAKEGQMDAVKIMAKDLVRTRRYIKKFMIMKANIQAVSLKIQTLKSQNTMAQAMKGVTKAMQNMNRQLNMPQIQKILQDFEKQSEIMDMKEEMINDVIDDAMEDEGDEEETDAVVSQILY
;
A
#
# COMPACT_ATOMS: atom_id res chain seq x y z
N MET A 1 -35.48 15.29 -16.18
CA MET A 1 -34.94 15.61 -14.84
C MET A 1 -33.70 14.79 -14.45
N ASP A 2 -33.29 13.74 -15.20
CA ASP A 2 -32.10 12.92 -14.88
C ASP A 2 -30.76 13.42 -15.47
N TRP A 3 -30.74 14.57 -16.15
CA TRP A 3 -29.50 15.16 -16.69
C TRP A 3 -28.79 16.10 -15.71
N LEU A 4 -29.49 16.59 -14.68
CA LEU A 4 -28.96 17.57 -13.71
C LEU A 4 -28.33 16.94 -12.45
N PHE A 5 -28.51 15.64 -12.23
CA PHE A 5 -27.85 14.90 -11.16
C PHE A 5 -26.93 13.86 -11.81
N GLY A 6 -25.63 14.17 -11.87
CA GLY A 6 -24.63 13.29 -12.45
C GLY A 6 -24.83 11.84 -12.02
N LYS A 7 -24.83 10.91 -12.98
CA LYS A 7 -25.07 9.48 -12.76
C LYS A 7 -24.36 9.02 -11.48
N ARG A 8 -25.14 8.53 -10.50
CA ARG A 8 -24.59 7.90 -9.30
C ARG A 8 -23.66 6.78 -9.76
N ILE A 9 -22.36 6.97 -9.53
CA ILE A 9 -21.32 6.00 -9.89
C ILE A 9 -21.66 4.69 -9.18
N SER A 10 -21.75 3.59 -9.94
CA SER A 10 -22.00 2.28 -9.36
C SER A 10 -20.84 1.89 -8.41
N PRO A 11 -21.08 1.14 -7.32
CA PRO A 11 -20.01 0.59 -6.50
C PRO A 11 -18.88 -0.08 -7.30
N ASP A 12 -19.23 -0.80 -8.38
CA ASP A 12 -18.24 -1.44 -9.25
C ASP A 12 -17.42 -0.44 -10.08
N GLU A 13 -18.02 0.67 -10.52
CA GLU A 13 -17.30 1.74 -11.21
C GLU A 13 -16.38 2.49 -10.25
N MET A 14 -16.82 2.69 -8.99
CA MET A 14 -16.01 3.31 -7.94
C MET A 14 -14.79 2.44 -7.59
N LEU A 15 -14.98 1.13 -7.38
CA LEU A 15 -13.89 0.18 -7.13
C LEU A 15 -12.88 0.16 -8.29
N ARG A 16 -13.36 0.15 -9.55
CA ARG A 16 -12.49 0.24 -10.74
C ARG A 16 -11.70 1.55 -10.81
N LYS A 17 -12.34 2.68 -10.50
CA LYS A 17 -11.70 4.00 -10.50
C LYS A 17 -10.61 4.06 -9.41
N ASN A 18 -10.91 3.58 -8.21
CA ASN A 18 -9.96 3.53 -7.10
C ASN A 18 -8.76 2.64 -7.44
N GLN A 19 -8.99 1.45 -7.99
CA GLN A 19 -7.91 0.56 -8.43
C GLN A 19 -6.97 1.22 -9.44
N ARG A 20 -7.51 1.97 -10.42
CA ARG A 20 -6.71 2.72 -11.39
C ARG A 20 -5.90 3.83 -10.73
N ALA A 21 -6.47 4.53 -9.76
CA ALA A 21 -5.79 5.58 -9.02
C ALA A 21 -4.63 5.01 -8.19
N LEU A 22 -4.83 3.90 -7.48
CA LEU A 22 -3.76 3.21 -6.74
C LEU A 22 -2.64 2.74 -7.66
N ASN A 23 -2.97 2.10 -8.80
CA ASN A 23 -1.97 1.67 -9.79
C ASN A 23 -1.20 2.84 -10.42
N LYS A 24 -1.81 4.03 -10.50
CA LYS A 24 -1.11 5.24 -10.93
C LYS A 24 -0.15 5.71 -9.83
N ALA A 25 -0.62 5.80 -8.59
CA ALA A 25 0.21 6.19 -7.45
C ALA A 25 1.43 5.28 -7.26
N ILE A 26 1.29 3.96 -7.40
CA ILE A 26 2.42 3.01 -7.35
C ILE A 26 3.48 3.36 -8.41
N ARG A 27 3.05 3.63 -9.65
CA ARG A 27 3.98 3.98 -10.75
C ARG A 27 4.66 5.32 -10.53
N ASP A 28 3.94 6.29 -9.97
CA ASP A 28 4.51 7.60 -9.66
C ASP A 28 5.52 7.50 -8.51
N LEU A 29 5.24 6.69 -7.47
CA LEU A 29 6.20 6.37 -6.40
C LEU A 29 7.45 5.66 -6.92
N ASP A 30 7.30 4.68 -7.81
CA ASP A 30 8.45 3.98 -8.41
C ASP A 30 9.34 4.94 -9.22
N ARG A 31 8.73 5.89 -9.94
CA ARG A 31 9.48 6.91 -10.68
C ARG A 31 10.26 7.83 -9.75
N GLU A 32 9.65 8.30 -8.66
CA GLU A 32 10.37 9.16 -7.72
C GLU A 32 11.45 8.41 -6.95
N LYS A 33 11.21 7.16 -6.55
CA LYS A 33 12.25 6.29 -5.99
C LYS A 33 13.46 6.19 -6.94
N MET A 34 13.23 5.93 -8.23
CA MET A 34 14.32 5.84 -9.21
C MET A 34 15.11 7.15 -9.34
N LYS A 35 14.45 8.31 -9.24
CA LYS A 35 15.15 9.61 -9.26
C LYS A 35 16.01 9.78 -8.00
N MET A 36 15.48 9.43 -6.83
CA MET A 36 16.23 9.49 -5.58
C MET A 36 17.43 8.53 -5.59
N GLU A 37 17.30 7.31 -6.13
CA GLU A 37 18.42 6.37 -6.29
C GLU A 37 19.51 6.91 -7.23
N GLN A 38 19.13 7.65 -8.28
CA GLN A 38 20.11 8.32 -9.15
C GLN A 38 20.80 9.48 -8.43
N GLN A 39 20.07 10.24 -7.62
CA GLN A 39 20.63 11.30 -6.78
C GLN A 39 21.58 10.73 -5.73
N GLU A 40 21.23 9.62 -5.09
CA GLU A 40 22.08 8.90 -4.14
C GLU A 40 23.45 8.57 -4.75
N LYS A 41 23.46 8.01 -5.97
CA LYS A 41 24.70 7.68 -6.69
C LYS A 41 25.56 8.92 -6.97
N LYS A 42 24.93 10.05 -7.31
CA LYS A 42 25.64 11.32 -7.54
C LYS A 42 26.24 11.86 -6.25
N ILE A 43 25.46 11.90 -5.17
CA ILE A 43 25.93 12.35 -3.84
C ILE A 43 27.13 11.50 -3.39
N ILE A 44 27.08 10.18 -3.54
CA ILE A 44 28.21 9.29 -3.20
C ILE A 44 29.46 9.63 -4.02
N ALA A 45 29.31 9.89 -5.33
CA ALA A 45 30.43 10.26 -6.18
C ALA A 45 31.03 11.62 -5.76
N ASP A 46 30.19 12.60 -5.42
CA ASP A 46 30.62 13.91 -4.97
C ASP A 46 31.30 13.85 -3.59
N ILE A 47 30.79 13.06 -2.65
CA ILE A 47 31.43 12.79 -1.35
C ILE A 47 32.85 12.25 -1.56
N LYS A 48 33.01 11.24 -2.43
CA LYS A 48 34.33 10.65 -2.73
C LYS A 48 35.28 11.66 -3.36
N LYS A 49 34.78 12.55 -4.21
CA LYS A 49 35.58 13.60 -4.83
C LYS A 49 36.05 14.64 -3.79
N LEU A 50 35.12 15.17 -2.99
CA LEU A 50 35.42 16.15 -1.94
C LEU A 50 36.39 15.61 -0.89
N ALA A 51 36.28 14.33 -0.55
CA ALA A 51 37.20 13.68 0.37
C ALA A 51 38.63 13.58 -0.18
N LYS A 52 38.80 13.28 -1.47
CA LYS A 52 40.11 13.30 -2.14
C LYS A 52 40.72 14.70 -2.19
N GLU A 53 39.88 15.73 -2.27
CA GLU A 53 40.26 17.14 -2.22
C GLU A 53 40.54 17.63 -0.78
N GLY A 54 40.33 16.79 0.24
CA GLY A 54 40.56 17.14 1.65
C GLY A 54 39.48 18.03 2.27
N GLN A 55 38.36 18.27 1.58
CA GLN A 55 37.29 19.17 2.02
C GLN A 55 36.32 18.47 2.99
N MET A 56 36.79 18.17 4.19
CA MET A 56 36.06 17.30 5.12
C MET A 56 34.77 17.91 5.69
N ASP A 57 34.68 19.24 5.80
CA ASP A 57 33.44 19.91 6.20
C ASP A 57 32.34 19.75 5.14
N ALA A 58 32.71 19.84 3.86
CA ALA A 58 31.79 19.60 2.74
C ALA A 58 31.36 18.13 2.67
N VAL A 59 32.28 17.19 2.94
CA VAL A 59 31.98 15.75 3.05
C VAL A 59 30.91 15.49 4.11
N LYS A 60 31.04 16.08 5.31
CA LYS A 60 30.05 15.92 6.39
C LYS A 60 28.67 16.45 6.00
N ILE A 61 28.60 17.60 5.33
CA ILE A 61 27.33 18.17 4.85
C ILE A 61 26.68 17.24 3.81
N MET A 62 27.46 16.78 2.83
CA MET A 62 26.96 15.89 1.78
C MET A 62 26.56 14.51 2.32
N ALA A 63 27.23 14.01 3.36
CA ALA A 63 26.83 12.78 4.04
C ALA A 63 25.48 12.89 4.73
N LYS A 64 25.16 14.04 5.35
CA LYS A 64 23.81 14.31 5.88
C LYS A 64 22.76 14.27 4.77
N ASP A 65 23.06 14.84 3.61
CA ASP A 65 22.16 14.79 2.45
C ASP A 65 21.97 13.36 1.91
N LEU A 66 23.02 12.55 1.96
CA LEU A 66 22.96 11.13 1.59
C LEU A 66 22.06 10.33 2.53
N VAL A 67 22.20 10.50 3.85
CA VAL A 67 21.35 9.84 4.86
C VAL A 67 19.88 10.19 4.61
N ARG A 68 19.58 11.49 4.44
CA ARG A 68 18.22 11.95 4.11
C ARG A 68 17.70 11.31 2.83
N THR A 69 18.52 11.26 1.77
CA THR A 69 18.17 10.64 0.49
C THR A 69 17.82 9.16 0.66
N ARG A 70 18.62 8.40 1.41
CA ARG A 70 18.35 6.98 1.71
C ARG A 70 17.06 6.79 2.51
N ARG A 71 16.81 7.65 3.50
CA ARG A 71 15.55 7.63 4.25
C ARG A 71 14.34 7.90 3.37
N TYR A 72 14.42 8.86 2.44
CA TYR A 72 13.36 9.08 1.46
C TYR A 72 13.13 7.85 0.57
N ILE A 73 14.19 7.19 0.08
CA ILE A 73 14.07 5.94 -0.69
C ILE A 73 13.34 4.86 0.13
N LYS A 74 13.73 4.66 1.40
CA LYS A 74 13.05 3.73 2.32
C LYS A 74 11.57 4.10 2.51
N LYS A 75 11.27 5.39 2.72
CA LYS A 75 9.89 5.89 2.84
C LYS A 75 9.06 5.63 1.59
N PHE A 76 9.63 5.82 0.39
CA PHE A 76 8.98 5.48 -0.87
C PHE A 76 8.67 3.98 -0.98
N MET A 77 9.57 3.11 -0.53
CA MET A 77 9.33 1.66 -0.50
C MET A 77 8.19 1.28 0.44
N ILE A 78 8.15 1.85 1.65
CA ILE A 78 7.08 1.62 2.63
C ILE A 78 5.74 2.12 2.08
N MET A 79 5.69 3.35 1.56
CA MET A 79 4.48 3.91 0.95
C MET A 79 3.96 3.03 -0.20
N LYS A 80 4.86 2.50 -1.04
CA LYS A 80 4.47 1.57 -2.11
C LYS A 80 3.84 0.30 -1.55
N ALA A 81 4.45 -0.31 -0.54
CA ALA A 81 3.92 -1.51 0.11
C ALA A 81 2.50 -1.24 0.68
N ASN A 82 2.31 -0.09 1.32
CA ASN A 82 1.01 0.31 1.87
C ASN A 82 -0.06 0.46 0.77
N ILE A 83 0.27 1.12 -0.34
CA ILE A 83 -0.67 1.26 -1.46
C ILE A 83 -0.98 -0.10 -2.09
N GLN A 84 -0.01 -1.01 -2.17
CA GLN A 84 -0.23 -2.37 -2.64
C GLN A 84 -1.16 -3.16 -1.70
N ALA A 85 -1.00 -3.03 -0.38
CA ALA A 85 -1.89 -3.64 0.61
C ALA A 85 -3.34 -3.13 0.44
N VAL A 86 -3.53 -1.81 0.32
CA VAL A 86 -4.85 -1.20 0.06
C VAL A 86 -5.43 -1.69 -1.28
N SER A 87 -4.60 -1.80 -2.32
CA SER A 87 -5.01 -2.34 -3.62
C SER A 87 -5.53 -3.78 -3.50
N LEU A 88 -4.85 -4.63 -2.74
CA LEU A 88 -5.31 -6.00 -2.46
C LEU A 88 -6.65 -6.00 -1.72
N LYS A 89 -6.83 -5.13 -0.72
CA LYS A 89 -8.11 -4.96 0.00
C LYS A 89 -9.24 -4.57 -0.95
N ILE A 90 -9.02 -3.64 -1.88
CA ILE A 90 -10.01 -3.27 -2.90
C ILE A 90 -10.36 -4.45 -3.81
N GLN A 91 -9.37 -5.25 -4.21
CA GLN A 91 -9.61 -6.45 -5.02
C GLN A 91 -10.46 -7.48 -4.26
N THR A 92 -10.20 -7.68 -2.97
CA THR A 92 -11.01 -8.53 -2.09
C THR A 92 -12.45 -8.03 -2.00
N LEU A 93 -12.66 -6.74 -1.74
CA LEU A 93 -13.99 -6.12 -1.70
C LEU A 93 -14.76 -6.29 -3.01
N LYS A 94 -14.09 -6.18 -4.16
CA LYS A 94 -14.70 -6.43 -5.47
C LYS A 94 -15.17 -7.88 -5.63
N SER A 95 -14.35 -8.84 -5.20
CA SER A 95 -14.72 -10.27 -5.23
C SER A 95 -15.91 -10.55 -4.31
N GLN A 96 -15.93 -9.95 -3.11
CA GLN A 96 -17.06 -10.05 -2.19
C GLN A 96 -18.34 -9.44 -2.77
N ASN A 97 -18.27 -8.26 -3.39
CA ASN A 97 -19.43 -7.64 -4.03
C ASN A 97 -20.00 -8.55 -5.14
N THR A 98 -19.12 -9.14 -5.95
CA THR A 98 -19.52 -10.09 -7.00
C THR A 98 -20.20 -11.33 -6.42
N MET A 99 -19.64 -11.87 -5.32
CA MET A 99 -20.23 -13.01 -4.61
C MET A 99 -21.58 -12.66 -3.99
N ALA A 100 -21.71 -11.50 -3.36
CA ALA A 100 -22.97 -11.02 -2.79
C ALA A 100 -24.05 -10.84 -3.86
N GLN A 101 -23.70 -10.31 -5.04
CA GLN A 101 -24.61 -10.21 -6.18
C GLN A 101 -25.05 -11.60 -6.68
N ALA A 102 -24.13 -12.55 -6.79
CA ALA A 102 -24.44 -13.93 -7.18
C ALA A 102 -25.35 -14.61 -6.14
N MET A 103 -25.03 -14.48 -4.85
CA MET A 103 -25.82 -15.00 -3.74
C MET A 103 -27.22 -14.40 -3.73
N LYS A 104 -27.38 -13.09 -4.00
CA LYS A 104 -28.71 -12.48 -4.15
C LYS A 104 -29.53 -13.13 -5.29
N GLY A 105 -28.89 -13.47 -6.40
CA GLY A 105 -29.52 -14.22 -7.49
C GLY A 105 -29.93 -15.63 -7.07
N VAL A 106 -29.03 -16.35 -6.39
CA VAL A 106 -29.29 -17.70 -5.84
C VAL A 106 -30.40 -17.66 -4.79
N THR A 107 -30.37 -16.75 -3.82
CA THR A 107 -31.42 -16.57 -2.81
C THR A 107 -32.77 -16.26 -3.44
N LYS A 108 -32.81 -15.44 -4.50
CA LYS A 108 -34.06 -15.16 -5.23
C LYS A 108 -34.59 -16.39 -5.95
N ALA A 109 -33.72 -17.18 -6.58
CA ALA A 109 -34.08 -18.47 -7.17
C ALA A 109 -34.52 -19.49 -6.11
N MET A 110 -33.82 -19.54 -4.97
CA MET A 110 -34.16 -20.39 -3.82
C MET A 110 -35.45 -19.94 -3.15
N GLN A 111 -35.77 -18.64 -3.06
CA GLN A 111 -37.07 -18.17 -2.56
C GLN A 111 -38.21 -18.57 -3.49
N ASN A 112 -37.98 -18.50 -4.80
CA ASN A 112 -38.94 -19.00 -5.79
C ASN A 112 -39.13 -20.53 -5.68
N MET A 113 -38.07 -21.29 -5.36
CA MET A 113 -38.15 -22.73 -5.03
C MET A 113 -38.71 -23.03 -3.63
N ASN A 114 -38.47 -22.18 -2.63
CA ASN A 114 -38.89 -22.33 -1.22
C ASN A 114 -40.41 -22.18 -1.06
N ARG A 115 -41.06 -21.46 -1.98
CA ARG A 115 -42.53 -21.51 -2.10
C ARG A 115 -43.05 -22.93 -2.38
N GLN A 116 -42.18 -23.89 -2.73
CA GLN A 116 -42.55 -25.27 -3.05
C GLN A 116 -41.99 -26.33 -2.09
N LEU A 117 -40.95 -26.10 -1.27
CA LEU A 117 -40.38 -27.14 -0.36
C LEU A 117 -39.67 -26.57 0.91
N ASN A 118 -39.89 -27.22 2.08
CA ASN A 118 -39.43 -26.85 3.44
C ASN A 118 -37.94 -27.18 3.77
N MET A 119 -37.37 -26.49 4.77
CA MET A 119 -35.99 -25.97 4.75
C MET A 119 -35.19 -26.16 6.08
N PRO A 120 -34.00 -26.80 6.02
CA PRO A 120 -32.92 -26.63 7.03
C PRO A 120 -31.56 -26.12 6.49
N GLN A 121 -31.31 -26.16 5.18
CA GLN A 121 -29.94 -25.98 4.63
C GLN A 121 -29.52 -24.51 4.43
N ILE A 122 -30.46 -23.55 4.38
CA ILE A 122 -30.16 -22.12 4.18
C ILE A 122 -29.51 -21.46 5.41
N GLN A 123 -29.92 -21.84 6.62
CA GLN A 123 -29.34 -21.30 7.86
C GLN A 123 -27.86 -21.64 7.99
N LYS A 124 -27.45 -22.84 7.54
CA LYS A 124 -26.06 -23.28 7.58
C LYS A 124 -25.15 -22.46 6.67
N ILE A 125 -25.62 -22.11 5.47
CA ILE A 125 -24.86 -21.29 4.51
C ILE A 125 -24.64 -19.87 5.05
N LEU A 126 -25.63 -19.30 5.75
CA LEU A 126 -25.49 -17.98 6.38
C LEU A 126 -24.51 -18.00 7.57
N GLN A 127 -24.56 -19.04 8.41
CA GLN A 127 -23.58 -19.21 9.49
C GLN A 127 -22.15 -19.44 8.99
N ASP A 128 -21.98 -20.23 7.93
CA ASP A 128 -20.66 -20.46 7.34
C ASP A 128 -20.09 -19.16 6.71
N PHE A 129 -20.96 -18.26 6.23
CA PHE A 129 -20.55 -16.95 5.71
C PHE A 129 -20.08 -15.99 6.80
N GLU A 130 -20.80 -15.86 7.93
CA GLU A 130 -20.37 -15.03 9.07
C GLU A 130 -19.00 -15.47 9.60
N LYS A 131 -18.80 -16.79 9.74
CA LYS A 131 -17.55 -17.35 10.24
C LYS A 131 -16.34 -17.10 9.34
N GLN A 132 -16.55 -17.02 8.02
CA GLN A 132 -15.49 -16.66 7.07
C GLN A 132 -15.18 -15.17 7.06
N SER A 133 -16.14 -14.31 7.43
CA SER A 133 -15.93 -12.86 7.53
C SER A 133 -15.05 -12.50 8.73
N GLU A 134 -15.27 -13.12 9.89
CA GLU A 134 -14.43 -12.89 11.10
C GLU A 134 -12.96 -13.27 10.90
N ILE A 135 -12.69 -14.36 10.17
CA ILE A 135 -11.32 -14.79 9.82
C ILE A 135 -10.60 -13.76 8.96
N MET A 136 -11.35 -12.97 8.19
CA MET A 136 -10.77 -11.92 7.34
C MET A 136 -10.42 -10.67 8.14
N ASP A 137 -11.22 -10.29 9.14
CA ASP A 137 -10.96 -9.14 10.00
C ASP A 137 -9.69 -9.34 10.85
N MET A 138 -9.43 -10.57 11.33
CA MET A 138 -8.15 -10.92 11.98
C MET A 138 -6.91 -10.73 11.09
N LYS A 139 -7.04 -10.81 9.76
CA LYS A 139 -5.92 -10.53 8.84
C LYS A 139 -5.68 -9.03 8.64
N GLU A 140 -6.65 -8.18 8.97
CA GLU A 140 -6.47 -6.72 8.92
C GLU A 140 -5.60 -6.21 10.09
N GLU A 141 -5.67 -6.85 11.26
CA GLU A 141 -4.85 -6.47 12.43
C GLU A 141 -3.34 -6.64 12.17
N MET A 142 -2.93 -7.73 11.50
CA MET A 142 -1.52 -7.92 11.10
C MET A 142 -0.98 -6.88 10.11
N ILE A 143 -1.85 -6.19 9.37
CA ILE A 143 -1.43 -5.13 8.44
C ILE A 143 -1.14 -3.83 9.22
N ASN A 144 -1.82 -3.58 10.34
CA ASN A 144 -1.59 -2.40 11.16
C ASN A 144 -0.32 -2.52 12.00
N ASP A 145 0.00 -3.71 12.51
CA ASP A 145 1.21 -3.94 13.33
C ASP A 145 2.52 -3.72 12.54
N VAL A 146 2.53 -3.95 11.22
CA VAL A 146 3.70 -3.66 10.37
C VAL A 146 3.83 -2.17 10.04
N ILE A 147 2.75 -1.39 10.22
CA ILE A 147 2.72 0.05 9.91
C ILE A 147 3.28 0.88 11.06
N ASP A 148 3.06 0.47 12.31
CA ASP A 148 3.51 1.21 13.49
C ASP A 148 5.02 1.06 13.77
N ASP A 149 5.60 -0.11 13.46
CA ASP A 149 7.03 -0.40 13.67
C ASP A 149 7.99 0.36 12.72
N ALA A 150 7.44 1.02 11.69
CA ALA A 150 8.20 1.76 10.69
C ALA A 150 8.39 3.26 11.00
N MET A 151 7.79 3.75 12.10
CA MET A 151 7.79 5.18 12.48
C MET A 151 8.71 5.56 13.65
N GLU A 152 9.37 4.60 14.31
CA GLU A 152 10.43 4.90 15.28
C GLU A 152 11.76 5.19 14.53
N ASP A 153 12.15 6.47 14.47
CA ASP A 153 13.42 6.93 13.89
C ASP A 153 14.15 7.81 14.93
N GLU A 154 14.92 7.16 15.81
CA GLU A 154 15.92 7.82 16.67
C GLU A 154 17.33 7.60 16.07
N GLY A 155 18.09 8.68 15.84
CA GLY A 155 19.55 8.61 15.63
C GLY A 155 20.11 9.35 14.40
N ASP A 156 20.02 10.68 14.34
CA ASP A 156 20.44 11.49 13.17
C ASP A 156 21.98 11.69 13.05
N GLU A 157 22.73 11.62 14.16
CA GLU A 157 24.19 11.90 14.15
C GLU A 157 25.05 10.63 13.97
N GLU A 158 24.76 9.54 14.68
CA GLU A 158 25.53 8.30 14.57
C GLU A 158 25.46 7.69 13.15
N GLU A 159 24.28 7.74 12.53
CA GLU A 159 24.08 7.23 11.16
C GLU A 159 24.91 8.02 10.15
N THR A 160 25.06 9.34 10.35
CA THR A 160 25.84 10.20 9.46
C THR A 160 27.33 9.84 9.50
N ASP A 161 27.91 9.73 10.70
CA ASP A 161 29.34 9.44 10.85
C ASP A 161 29.70 8.01 10.39
N ALA A 162 28.79 7.05 10.60
CA ALA A 162 28.91 5.69 10.07
C ALA A 162 28.92 5.69 8.54
N VAL A 163 28.02 6.45 7.90
CA VAL A 163 27.94 6.55 6.44
C VAL A 163 29.18 7.23 5.84
N VAL A 164 29.71 8.27 6.48
CA VAL A 164 30.99 8.88 6.05
C VAL A 164 32.09 7.82 6.04
N SER A 165 32.22 7.06 7.13
CA SER A 165 33.24 6.02 7.25
C SER A 165 33.09 4.94 6.16
N GLN A 166 31.86 4.44 5.93
CA GLN A 166 31.60 3.41 4.91
C GLN A 166 31.88 3.84 3.45
N ILE A 167 31.86 5.14 3.15
CA ILE A 167 32.07 5.63 1.77
C ILE A 167 33.54 5.88 1.48
N LEU A 168 34.30 6.23 2.52
CA LEU A 168 35.70 6.63 2.42
C LEU A 168 36.67 5.45 2.51
N TYR A 169 36.28 4.37 3.19
CA TYR A 169 37.01 3.10 3.25
C TYR A 169 36.47 2.09 2.22
#